data_AF-A0A930QLC5-F1
#
_entry.id   AF-A0A930QLC5-F1
#
_cell.length_a   1.000
_cell.length_b   1.000
_cell.length_c   1.000
_cell.angle_alpha   90.00
_cell.angle_beta   90.00
_cell.angle_gamma   90.00
#
_symmetry.space_group_name_H-M   'P 1'
#
loop_
_entity.id
_entity.type
_entity.pdbx_description
1 polymer ?
#
loop_
_entity_poly.entity_id
_entity_poly.type
_entity_poly.pdbx_seq_one_letter_code
_entity_poly.pdbx_strand_id
1 'polypeptide(L)' 'GWALRNHVEISDKIIIFSGRCSSEMMLKLGRMGISTVAAKSVPTTLSLNIARKLGITLCARMAPGSFCIYANPERIIL' A
#
# COMPACT_ATOMS: atom_id res chain seq x y z
N GLY A 1 8.49 -12.08 2.79
CA GLY A 1 9.62 -13.04 2.75
C GLY A 1 9.67 -13.86 1.47
N TRP A 2 8.54 -14.32 0.93
CA TRP A 2 8.51 -15.15 -0.29
C TRP A 2 9.21 -14.47 -1.49
N ALA A 3 8.93 -13.20 -1.76
CA ALA A 3 9.57 -12.46 -2.86
C ALA A 3 11.11 -12.45 -2.75
N LEU A 4 11.64 -12.19 -1.56
CA LEU A 4 13.08 -12.22 -1.29
C LEU A 4 13.71 -13.60 -1.58
N ARG A 5 13.04 -14.68 -1.15
CA ARG A 5 13.52 -16.06 -1.35
C ARG A 5 13.47 -16.53 -2.81
N ASN A 6 12.60 -15.93 -3.62
CA ASN A 6 12.41 -16.28 -5.03
C ASN A 6 13.00 -15.23 -5.97
N HIS A 7 13.80 -14.29 -5.45
CA HIS A 7 14.41 -13.20 -6.22
C HIS A 7 13.41 -12.42 -7.08
N VAL A 8 12.20 -12.21 -6.54
CA VAL A 8 11.17 -11.45 -7.22
C VAL A 8 11.39 -9.97 -6.97
N GLU A 9 11.59 -9.23 -8.06
CA GLU A 9 11.61 -7.77 -8.02
C GLU A 9 10.22 -7.23 -7.66
N ILE A 10 10.19 -6.27 -6.72
CA ILE A 10 8.95 -5.70 -6.17
C ILE A 10 8.76 -4.22 -6.49
N SER A 11 9.74 -3.59 -7.13
CA SER A 11 9.76 -2.15 -7.47
C SER A 11 8.61 -1.76 -8.42
N ASP A 12 8.19 -2.69 -9.27
CA ASP A 12 7.14 -2.55 -10.28
C ASP A 12 5.83 -3.27 -9.89
N LYS A 13 5.70 -3.69 -8.63
CA LYS A 13 4.55 -4.46 -8.15
C LYS A 13 3.71 -3.67 -7.15
N ILE A 14 2.42 -3.98 -7.14
CA ILE A 14 1.47 -3.49 -6.14
C ILE A 14 1.30 -4.56 -5.06
N ILE A 15 1.36 -4.17 -3.78
CA ILE A 15 1.00 -5.08 -2.69
C ILE A 15 -0.47 -4.97 -2.36
N ILE A 16 -1.16 -6.11 -2.40
CA ILE A 16 -2.57 -6.25 -2.01
C ILE A 16 -2.66 -7.14 -0.77
N PHE A 17 -3.45 -6.74 0.22
CA PHE A 17 -3.69 -7.58 1.39
C PHE A 17 -5.08 -7.40 2.01
N SER A 18 -5.58 -8.47 2.62
CA SER A 18 -6.90 -8.53 3.26
C SER A 18 -6.91 -8.02 4.71
N GLY A 19 -5.74 -7.89 5.33
CA GLY A 19 -5.56 -7.45 6.71
C GLY A 19 -5.70 -5.93 6.90
N ARG A 20 -5.31 -5.48 8.11
CA ARG A 20 -5.37 -4.07 8.52
C ARG A 20 -4.17 -3.29 8.00
N CYS A 21 -4.41 -2.08 7.50
CA CYS A 21 -3.35 -1.14 7.14
C CYS A 21 -2.79 -0.44 8.39
N SER A 22 -1.89 -1.12 9.11
CA SER A 22 -1.22 -0.58 10.30
C SER A 22 0.00 0.28 9.94
N SER A 23 0.46 1.09 10.89
CA SER A 23 1.67 1.90 10.77
C SER A 23 2.92 1.06 10.51
N GLU A 24 3.06 -0.06 11.22
CA GLU A 24 4.17 -1.00 11.05
C GLU A 24 4.18 -1.62 9.66
N MET A 25 2.99 -1.91 9.11
CA MET A 25 2.87 -2.41 7.76
C MET A 25 3.33 -1.37 6.75
N MET A 26 2.89 -0.11 6.87
CA MET A 26 3.35 0.96 5.97
C MET A 26 4.86 1.18 6.05
N LEU A 27 5.46 1.12 7.23
CA LEU A 27 6.92 1.23 7.39
C LEU A 27 7.68 0.09 6.71
N LYS A 28 7.16 -1.15 6.78
CA LYS A 28 7.74 -2.29 6.05
C LYS A 28 7.68 -2.09 4.54
N LEU A 29 6.54 -1.62 4.04
CA LEU A 29 6.33 -1.38 2.60
C LEU A 29 7.26 -0.28 2.08
N GLY A 30 7.44 0.80 2.85
CA GLY A 30 8.41 1.84 2.52
C GLY A 30 9.85 1.34 2.50
N ARG A 31 10.27 0.53 3.49
CA ARG A 31 11.61 -0.09 3.49
C ARG A 31 11.84 -1.05 2.33
N MET A 32 10.77 -1.67 1.86
CA MET A 32 10.80 -2.55 0.69
C MET A 32 10.81 -1.78 -0.64
N GLY A 33 10.72 -0.44 -0.62
CA GLY A 33 10.70 0.39 -1.84
C GLY A 33 9.40 0.30 -2.63
N ILE A 34 8.30 -0.13 -1.99
CA ILE A 34 7.00 -0.27 -2.68
C ILE A 34 6.33 1.10 -2.77
N SER A 35 5.95 1.47 -4.00
CA SER A 35 5.30 2.76 -4.27
C SER A 35 3.78 2.72 -4.13
N THR A 36 3.15 1.55 -4.19
CA THR A 36 1.68 1.43 -4.26
C THR A 36 1.14 0.22 -3.51
N VAL A 37 0.05 0.45 -2.77
CA VAL A 37 -0.53 -0.51 -1.84
C VAL A 37 -2.06 -0.47 -1.93
N ALA A 38 -2.69 -1.65 -1.93
CA ALA A 38 -4.13 -1.81 -1.82
C ALA A 38 -4.51 -2.64 -0.58
N ALA A 39 -5.41 -2.10 0.25
CA ALA A 39 -5.86 -2.75 1.48
C ALA A 39 -7.39 -2.92 1.52
N LYS A 40 -7.87 -4.07 2.00
CA LYS A 40 -9.33 -4.27 2.20
C LYS A 40 -9.90 -3.33 3.28
N SER A 41 -9.20 -3.17 4.40
CA SER A 41 -9.63 -2.35 5.53
C SER A 41 -9.46 -0.85 5.30
N VAL A 42 -10.20 -0.02 6.04
CA VAL A 42 -9.91 1.42 6.18
C VAL A 42 -8.59 1.63 6.93
N PRO A 43 -7.70 2.54 6.50
CA PRO A 43 -6.44 2.81 7.19
C PRO A 43 -6.66 3.64 8.46
N THR A 44 -5.70 3.56 9.39
CA THR A 44 -5.67 4.45 10.55
C THR A 44 -5.11 5.81 10.15
N THR A 45 -5.39 6.86 10.92
CA THR A 45 -4.80 8.19 10.71
C THR A 45 -3.27 8.15 10.65
N LEU A 46 -2.65 7.32 11.50
CA LEU A 46 -1.20 7.19 11.55
C LEU A 46 -0.65 6.48 10.29
N SER A 47 -1.26 5.39 9.83
CA SER A 47 -0.80 4.71 8.61
C SER A 47 -1.00 5.57 7.37
N LEU A 48 -2.09 6.34 7.31
CA LEU A 48 -2.32 7.35 6.28
C LEU A 48 -1.22 8.43 6.26
N ASN A 49 -0.88 8.99 7.42
CA ASN A 49 0.19 9.99 7.53
C ASN A 49 1.56 9.43 7.11
N ILE A 50 1.85 8.18 7.46
CA ILE A 50 3.07 7.51 7.03
C ILE A 50 3.07 7.31 5.50
N ALA A 51 1.95 6.87 4.91
CA ALA A 51 1.84 6.70 3.46
C ALA A 51 2.16 8.01 2.72
N ARG A 52 1.57 9.13 3.16
CA ARG A 52 1.85 10.47 2.63
C ARG A 52 3.33 10.83 2.71
N LYS A 53 3.93 10.69 3.91
CA LYS A 53 5.35 11.01 4.13
C LYS A 53 6.31 10.16 3.30
N LEU A 54 5.98 8.90 3.08
CA LEU A 54 6.80 7.96 2.31
C LEU A 54 6.52 8.01 0.80
N GLY A 55 5.59 8.85 0.33
CA GLY A 55 5.21 8.90 -1.08
C GLY A 55 4.53 7.63 -1.59
N ILE A 56 3.93 6.83 -0.70
CA ILE A 56 3.25 5.57 -1.05
C ILE A 56 1.80 5.88 -1.43
N THR A 57 1.39 5.47 -2.62
CA THR A 57 -0.01 5.46 -3.06
C THR A 57 -0.79 4.44 -2.25
N LEU A 58 -1.76 4.90 -1.45
CA LEU A 58 -2.57 4.04 -0.58
C LEU A 58 -4.01 3.98 -1.09
N CYS A 59 -4.35 2.86 -1.72
CA CYS A 59 -5.71 2.46 -2.03
C CYS A 59 -6.26 1.61 -0.87
N ALA A 60 -7.46 1.90 -0.40
CA ALA A 60 -8.06 1.15 0.69
C ALA A 60 -9.59 1.13 0.61
N ARG A 61 -10.26 0.48 1.58
CA ARG A 61 -11.73 0.30 1.59
C ARG A 61 -12.21 -0.39 0.31
N MET A 62 -11.53 -1.48 -0.06
CA MET A 62 -11.88 -2.25 -1.26
C MET A 62 -13.22 -2.95 -1.08
N ALA A 63 -14.10 -2.79 -2.06
CA ALA A 63 -15.36 -3.48 -2.22
C ALA A 63 -15.48 -4.00 -3.66
N PRO A 64 -16.43 -4.90 -3.98
CA PRO A 64 -16.64 -5.32 -5.36
C PRO A 64 -16.77 -4.11 -6.30
N GLY A 65 -15.89 -4.04 -7.30
CA GLY A 65 -15.87 -2.96 -8.30
C GLY A 65 -15.48 -1.57 -7.78
N SER A 66 -15.02 -1.40 -6.54
CA SER A 66 -14.68 -0.07 -6.01
C SER A 66 -13.59 -0.07 -4.94
N PHE A 67 -12.91 1.07 -4.82
CA PHE A 67 -11.92 1.35 -3.77
C PHE A 67 -11.86 2.86 -3.52
N CYS A 68 -11.17 3.29 -2.47
CA CYS A 68 -10.84 4.68 -2.22
C CYS A 68 -9.33 4.89 -2.27
N ILE A 69 -8.91 6.01 -2.87
CA ILE A 69 -7.52 6.47 -2.80
C ILE A 69 -7.40 7.41 -1.61
N TYR A 70 -6.56 7.07 -0.63
CA TYR A 70 -6.38 7.83 0.60
C TYR A 70 -5.11 8.72 0.58
N ALA A 71 -4.07 8.31 -0.15
CA ALA A 71 -2.82 9.07 -0.26
C ALA A 71 -2.18 8.90 -1.64
N ASN A 72 -1.48 9.95 -2.06
CA ASN A 72 -0.56 9.96 -3.20
C ASN A 72 -1.20 9.36 -4.48
N PRO A 73 -2.29 9.98 -4.99
CA PRO A 73 -3.09 9.44 -6.09
C PRO A 73 -2.39 9.49 -7.45
N GLU A 74 -1.25 10.16 -7.57
CA GLU A 74 -0.57 10.46 -8.84
C GLU A 74 -0.19 9.23 -9.69
N ARG A 75 -0.19 8.02 -9.11
CA ARG A 75 0.12 6.77 -9.81
C ARG A 75 -1.10 6.00 -10.32
N ILE A 76 -2.32 6.51 -10.11
CA ILE A 76 -3.56 5.86 -10.54
C ILE A 76 -4.12 6.57 -11.77
N ILE A 77 -4.37 5.81 -12.83
CA ILE A 77 -5.06 6.24 -14.04
C ILE A 77 -6.49 5.65 -13.98
N LEU A 78 -7.50 6.50 -14.22
CA LEU A 78 -8.92 6.13 -14.19
C LEU A 78 -9.49 5.98 -15.60
#